data_AF-A0A6I3X489-F1
#
_entry.id   AF-A0A6I3X489-F1
#
_cell.length_a   1.000
_cell.length_b   1.000
_cell.length_c   1.000
_cell.angle_alpha   90.00
_cell.angle_beta   90.00
_cell.angle_gamma   90.00
#
_symmetry.space_group_name_H-M   'P 1'
#
loop_
_entity.id
_entity.type
_entity.pdbx_description
1 polymer ?
#
loop_
_entity_poly.entity_id
_entity_poly.type
_entity_poly.pdbx_seq_one_letter_code
_entity_poly.pdbx_strand_id
1 'polypeptide(L)'
;MNEYPQRLADAVSDVVMAWLVRCVVTTATRATGGCPAELRAAAESMATAAAPLVMAQLHQLLDTDVDEQRTNPLSVLRAAVRYPTEVLRAGAVAESRRDDFAVRSFPSDVYNLSPATWADVDETLVEPGLIWGAWKAKTVLDRRRLR
;
A
#
# COMPACT_ATOMS: atom_id res chain seq x y z
N MET A 1 12.80 -18.88 6.75
CA MET A 1 11.87 -17.94 6.07
C MET A 1 11.86 -18.29 4.59
N ASN A 2 10.69 -18.32 3.95
CA ASN A 2 10.58 -18.66 2.53
C ASN A 2 11.11 -17.50 1.66
N GLU A 3 11.81 -17.80 0.57
CA GLU A 3 12.44 -16.77 -0.28
C GLU A 3 11.43 -15.80 -0.93
N TYR A 4 10.21 -16.24 -1.25
CA TYR A 4 9.24 -15.40 -1.97
C TYR A 4 8.58 -14.32 -1.08
N PRO A 5 8.10 -14.65 0.14
CA PRO A 5 7.69 -13.63 1.10
C PRO A 5 8.78 -12.61 1.41
N GLN A 6 10.02 -13.06 1.61
CA GLN A 6 11.12 -12.14 1.93
C GLN A 6 11.41 -11.18 0.77
N ARG A 7 11.52 -11.69 -0.47
CA ARG A 7 11.73 -10.83 -1.65
C ARG A 7 10.64 -9.77 -1.83
N LEU A 8 9.38 -10.13 -1.55
CA LEU A 8 8.29 -9.16 -1.59
C LEU A 8 8.43 -8.11 -0.48
N ALA A 9 8.77 -8.53 0.74
CA ALA A 9 8.98 -7.61 1.86
C ALA A 9 10.13 -6.63 1.58
N ASP A 10 11.26 -7.11 1.07
CA ASP A 10 12.40 -6.28 0.70
C ASP A 10 12.01 -5.25 -0.35
N ALA A 11 11.36 -5.69 -1.43
CA ALA A 11 10.91 -4.79 -2.50
C ALA A 11 9.93 -3.71 -1.99
N VAL A 12 8.99 -4.07 -1.09
CA VAL A 12 8.09 -3.09 -0.48
C VAL A 12 8.85 -2.12 0.43
N SER A 13 9.82 -2.61 1.20
CA SER A 13 10.66 -1.77 2.07
C SER A 13 11.38 -0.67 1.28
N ASP A 14 11.87 -0.99 0.08
CA ASP A 14 12.61 -0.06 -0.77
C ASP A 14 11.75 1.13 -1.25
N VAL A 15 10.42 0.94 -1.39
CA VAL A 15 9.54 1.91 -2.05
C VAL A 15 8.48 2.52 -1.15
N VAL A 16 8.13 1.89 -0.02
CA VAL A 16 6.95 2.26 0.79
C VAL A 16 6.99 3.69 1.27
N MET A 17 8.16 4.17 1.72
CA MET A 17 8.31 5.55 2.20
C MET A 17 8.10 6.55 1.06
N ALA A 18 8.76 6.35 -0.07
CA ALA A 18 8.64 7.21 -1.24
C ALA A 18 7.20 7.22 -1.79
N TRP A 19 6.55 6.06 -1.81
CA TRP A 19 5.16 5.92 -2.22
C TRP A 19 4.20 6.71 -1.32
N LEU A 20 4.32 6.60 0.01
CA LEU A 20 3.47 7.35 0.95
C LEU A 20 3.60 8.87 0.75
N VAL A 21 4.82 9.38 0.55
CA VAL A 21 5.04 10.81 0.22
C VAL A 21 4.38 11.15 -1.11
N ARG A 22 4.56 10.30 -2.13
CA ARG A 22 4.01 10.52 -3.47
C ARG A 22 2.48 10.60 -3.46
N CYS A 23 1.79 9.80 -2.64
CA CYS A 23 0.34 9.90 -2.45
C CYS A 23 -0.10 11.31 -2.07
N VAL A 24 0.60 11.97 -1.14
CA VAL A 24 0.28 13.35 -0.72
C VAL A 24 0.65 14.35 -1.82
N VAL A 25 1.90 14.30 -2.29
CA VAL A 25 2.44 15.29 -3.24
C VAL A 25 1.65 15.30 -4.54
N THR A 26 1.35 14.14 -5.11
CA THR A 26 0.59 14.05 -6.36
C THR A 26 -0.85 14.53 -6.18
N THR A 27 -1.49 14.20 -5.05
CA THR A 27 -2.87 14.63 -4.77
C THR A 27 -2.96 16.14 -4.57
N ALA A 28 -2.07 16.72 -3.75
CA ALA A 28 -1.99 18.17 -3.54
C ALA A 28 -1.72 18.92 -4.86
N THR A 29 -0.80 18.40 -5.67
CA THR A 29 -0.47 18.99 -6.98
C THR A 29 -1.67 18.97 -7.93
N ARG A 30 -2.43 17.87 -7.96
CA ARG A 30 -3.66 17.79 -8.77
C ARG A 30 -4.74 18.77 -8.29
N ALA A 31 -4.85 18.98 -6.98
CA ALA A 31 -5.87 19.85 -6.40
C ALA A 31 -5.54 21.35 -6.53
N THR A 32 -4.26 21.72 -6.45
CA THR A 32 -3.85 23.14 -6.29
C THR A 32 -2.83 23.63 -7.31
N GLY A 33 -2.35 22.77 -8.21
CA GLY A 33 -1.31 23.09 -9.19
C GLY A 33 0.13 22.91 -8.67
N GLY A 34 0.31 22.59 -7.38
CA GLY A 34 1.60 22.31 -6.77
C GLY A 34 1.45 21.65 -5.39
N CYS A 35 2.57 21.30 -4.74
CA CYS A 35 2.55 20.85 -3.36
C CYS A 35 3.25 21.90 -2.49
N PRO A 36 2.54 22.56 -1.55
CA PRO A 36 3.15 23.49 -0.59
C PRO A 36 4.31 22.83 0.17
N ALA A 37 5.34 23.60 0.49
CA ALA A 37 6.56 23.09 1.12
C ALA A 37 6.26 22.47 2.49
N GLU A 38 5.36 23.08 3.25
CA GLU A 38 4.91 22.63 4.57
C GLU A 38 4.18 21.29 4.47
N LEU A 39 3.34 21.12 3.44
CA LEU A 39 2.61 19.89 3.20
C LEU A 39 3.55 18.76 2.74
N ARG A 40 4.56 19.08 1.93
CA ARG A 40 5.62 18.12 1.57
C ARG A 40 6.40 17.66 2.80
N ALA A 41 6.83 18.60 3.65
CA ALA A 41 7.55 18.26 4.88
C ALA A 41 6.69 17.41 5.83
N ALA A 42 5.39 17.70 5.94
CA ALA A 42 4.44 16.88 6.70
C ALA A 42 4.30 15.47 6.11
N ALA A 43 4.29 15.33 4.78
CA ALA A 43 4.25 14.04 4.10
C ALA A 43 5.52 13.21 4.37
N GLU A 44 6.69 13.83 4.31
CA GLU A 44 7.98 13.19 4.61
C GLU A 44 8.03 12.70 6.06
N SER A 45 7.65 13.55 7.02
CA SER A 45 7.58 13.19 8.43
C SER A 45 6.58 12.06 8.69
N MET A 46 5.39 12.12 8.06
CA MET A 46 4.40 11.05 8.10
C MET A 46 4.98 9.74 7.57
N ALA A 47 5.66 9.77 6.42
CA ALA A 47 6.21 8.56 5.82
C ALA A 47 7.30 7.93 6.70
N THR A 48 8.17 8.74 7.31
CA THR A 48 9.16 8.27 8.29
C THR A 48 8.51 7.55 9.48
N ALA A 49 7.39 8.07 10.00
CA ALA A 49 6.67 7.46 11.13
C ALA A 49 5.84 6.23 10.71
N ALA A 50 5.21 6.27 9.54
CA ALA A 50 4.24 5.28 9.09
C ALA A 50 4.90 4.05 8.43
N ALA A 51 5.99 4.23 7.67
CA ALA A 51 6.62 3.13 6.93
C ALA A 51 7.00 1.93 7.82
N PRO A 52 7.62 2.10 9.01
CA PRO A 52 7.90 0.97 9.91
C PRO A 52 6.65 0.23 10.37
N LEU A 53 5.54 0.94 10.60
CA LEU A 53 4.26 0.35 11.01
C LEU A 53 3.63 -0.47 9.87
N VAL A 54 3.71 0.04 8.64
CA VAL A 54 3.26 -0.68 7.44
C VAL A 54 4.09 -1.94 7.24
N MET A 55 5.42 -1.84 7.35
CA MET A 55 6.31 -2.99 7.23
C MET A 55 6.10 -4.03 8.32
N ALA A 56 5.84 -3.62 9.57
CA ALA A 56 5.49 -4.54 10.65
C ALA A 56 4.20 -5.31 10.35
N GLN A 57 3.17 -4.63 9.84
CA GLN A 57 1.91 -5.28 9.43
C GLN A 57 2.12 -6.24 8.25
N LEU A 58 2.99 -5.87 7.29
CA LEU A 58 3.33 -6.73 6.15
C LEU A 58 4.08 -7.98 6.61
N HIS A 59 5.10 -7.84 7.46
CA HIS A 59 5.84 -8.98 8.00
C HIS A 59 4.93 -9.91 8.79
N GLN A 60 4.08 -9.38 9.66
CA GLN A 60 3.11 -10.19 10.40
C GLN A 60 2.22 -11.02 9.46
N LEU A 61 1.73 -10.43 8.37
CA LEU A 61 0.96 -11.14 7.37
C LEU A 61 1.79 -12.23 6.67
N LEU A 62 3.01 -11.91 6.26
CA LEU A 62 3.88 -12.80 5.49
C LEU A 62 4.41 -13.97 6.33
N ASP A 63 4.56 -13.78 7.64
CA ASP A 63 4.94 -14.81 8.61
C ASP A 63 3.76 -15.69 9.02
N THR A 64 2.52 -15.24 8.80
CA THR A 64 1.32 -16.05 9.02
C THR A 64 1.28 -17.19 8.00
N ASP A 65 0.91 -18.41 8.43
CA ASP A 65 0.80 -19.56 7.53
C ASP A 65 -0.15 -19.26 6.36
N VAL A 66 0.20 -19.73 5.16
CA VAL A 66 -0.53 -19.42 3.93
C VAL A 66 -2.01 -19.81 3.95
N ASP A 67 -2.37 -20.86 4.70
CA ASP A 67 -3.76 -21.30 4.87
C ASP A 67 -4.54 -20.43 5.89
N GLU A 68 -3.83 -19.71 6.76
CA GLU A 68 -4.40 -18.82 7.78
C GLU A 68 -4.45 -17.34 7.36
N GLN A 69 -3.72 -16.97 6.30
CA GLN A 69 -3.72 -15.60 5.77
C GLN A 69 -5.08 -15.19 5.19
N ARG A 70 -5.85 -14.41 5.95
CA ARG A 70 -7.17 -13.89 5.57
C ARG A 70 -7.14 -12.71 4.60
N THR A 71 -5.99 -12.05 4.46
CA THR A 71 -5.80 -10.88 3.59
C THR A 71 -4.60 -11.09 2.67
N ASN A 72 -4.24 -10.07 1.91
CA ASN A 72 -3.07 -10.07 1.04
C ASN A 72 -2.22 -8.80 1.27
N PRO A 73 -0.94 -8.80 0.87
CA PRO A 73 -0.05 -7.65 0.99
C PRO A 73 -0.60 -6.35 0.40
N LEU A 74 -1.30 -6.40 -0.74
CA LEU A 74 -1.92 -5.21 -1.33
C LEU A 74 -3.01 -4.62 -0.44
N SER A 75 -3.68 -5.45 0.38
CA SER A 75 -4.65 -4.98 1.38
C SER A 75 -3.97 -4.24 2.54
N VAL A 76 -2.76 -4.63 2.92
CA VAL A 76 -1.94 -3.88 3.91
C VAL A 76 -1.60 -2.50 3.36
N LEU A 77 -1.16 -2.43 2.10
CA LEU A 77 -0.86 -1.15 1.43
C LEU A 77 -2.12 -0.29 1.29
N ARG A 78 -3.27 -0.86 0.87
CA ARG A 78 -4.55 -0.14 0.85
C ARG A 78 -4.93 0.42 2.21
N ALA A 79 -4.71 -0.33 3.29
CA ALA A 79 -4.98 0.18 4.64
C ALA A 79 -4.01 1.31 5.05
N ALA A 80 -2.80 1.35 4.50
CA ALA A 80 -1.80 2.37 4.78
C ALA A 80 -2.17 3.76 4.26
N VAL A 81 -3.08 3.86 3.28
CA VAL A 81 -3.49 5.17 2.71
C VAL A 81 -4.21 6.07 3.71
N ARG A 82 -4.58 5.56 4.89
CA ARG A 82 -5.05 6.38 6.03
C ARG A 82 -4.03 7.47 6.42
N TYR A 83 -2.73 7.16 6.37
CA TYR A 83 -1.68 8.10 6.78
C TYR A 83 -1.56 9.31 5.83
N PRO A 84 -1.41 9.14 4.49
CA PRO A 84 -1.46 10.30 3.58
C PRO A 84 -2.83 11.00 3.59
N THR A 85 -3.92 10.28 3.84
CA THR A 85 -5.27 10.89 3.99
C THR A 85 -5.32 11.88 5.14
N GLU A 86 -4.75 11.54 6.30
CA GLU A 86 -4.70 12.43 7.47
C GLU A 86 -3.89 13.71 7.18
N VAL A 87 -2.75 13.58 6.51
CA VAL A 87 -1.91 14.72 6.09
C VAL A 87 -2.66 15.64 5.13
N LEU A 88 -3.31 15.07 4.11
CA LEU A 88 -4.08 15.84 3.13
C LEU A 88 -5.27 16.57 3.78
N ARG A 89 -5.97 15.93 4.72
CA ARG A 89 -7.06 16.57 5.49
C ARG A 89 -6.54 17.71 6.35
N ALA A 90 -5.44 17.51 7.07
CA ALA A 90 -4.83 18.55 7.89
C ALA A 90 -4.37 19.75 7.05
N GLY A 91 -3.90 19.50 5.82
CA GLY A 91 -3.58 20.53 4.83
C GLY A 91 -4.78 21.13 4.10
N ALA A 92 -6.01 20.78 4.48
CA ALA A 92 -7.26 21.20 3.85
C ALA A 92 -7.30 20.98 2.32
N VAL A 93 -6.63 19.93 1.83
CA VAL A 93 -6.64 19.58 0.41
C VAL A 93 -8.02 19.07 0.02
N ALA A 94 -8.59 19.62 -1.05
CA ALA A 94 -9.90 19.21 -1.55
C ALA A 94 -9.94 17.71 -1.90
N GLU A 95 -11.02 17.03 -1.51
CA GLU A 95 -11.22 15.61 -1.79
C GLU A 95 -11.25 15.31 -3.29
N SER A 96 -10.80 14.12 -3.67
CA SER A 96 -10.79 13.68 -5.06
C SER A 96 -12.20 13.40 -5.55
N ARG A 97 -12.50 13.72 -6.82
CA ARG A 97 -13.71 13.22 -7.47
C ARG A 97 -13.60 11.70 -7.63
N ARG A 98 -14.56 10.96 -7.08
CA ARG A 98 -14.61 9.49 -7.10
C ARG A 98 -15.83 8.99 -7.84
N ASP A 99 -15.70 7.85 -8.52
CA ASP A 99 -16.84 7.15 -9.11
C ASP A 99 -17.59 6.30 -8.07
N ASP A 100 -18.79 5.83 -8.43
CA ASP A 100 -19.65 5.04 -7.53
C ASP A 100 -19.00 3.74 -7.06
N PHE A 101 -18.14 3.13 -7.90
CA PHE A 101 -17.45 1.90 -7.56
C PHE A 101 -16.40 2.15 -6.47
N ALA A 102 -15.60 3.20 -6.61
CA ALA A 102 -14.58 3.60 -5.65
C ALA A 102 -15.20 4.00 -4.31
N VAL A 103 -16.28 4.78 -4.33
CA VAL A 103 -17.01 5.18 -3.10
C VAL A 103 -17.55 3.95 -2.36
N ARG A 104 -18.09 2.96 -3.07
CA ARG A 104 -18.61 1.73 -2.46
C ARG A 104 -17.51 0.80 -1.97
N SER A 105 -16.42 0.67 -2.72
CA SER A 105 -15.34 -0.28 -2.42
C SER A 105 -14.39 0.24 -1.34
N PHE A 106 -14.17 1.54 -1.29
CA PHE A 106 -13.23 2.21 -0.38
C PHE A 106 -13.85 3.49 0.21
N PRO A 107 -14.90 3.37 1.06
CA PRO A 107 -15.67 4.53 1.52
C PRO A 107 -14.80 5.57 2.24
N SER A 108 -13.83 5.11 3.04
CA SER A 108 -12.91 5.97 3.81
C SER A 108 -11.80 6.61 2.98
N ASP A 109 -11.56 6.14 1.75
CA ASP A 109 -10.51 6.65 0.87
C ASP A 109 -11.04 7.82 0.03
N VAL A 110 -11.20 8.96 0.69
CA VAL A 110 -11.76 10.18 0.08
C VAL A 110 -10.86 10.80 -0.99
N TYR A 111 -9.59 10.42 -1.04
CA TYR A 111 -8.61 10.92 -2.00
C TYR A 111 -8.31 9.94 -3.15
N ASN A 112 -8.92 8.75 -3.14
CA ASN A 112 -8.70 7.71 -4.15
C ASN A 112 -7.24 7.26 -4.25
N LEU A 113 -6.63 6.99 -3.09
CA LEU A 113 -5.22 6.63 -2.93
C LEU A 113 -4.99 5.11 -2.94
N SER A 114 -6.03 4.32 -2.69
CA SER A 114 -5.96 2.87 -2.56
C SER A 114 -5.44 2.23 -3.84
N PRO A 115 -4.29 1.54 -3.83
CA PRO A 115 -3.73 0.96 -5.04
C PRO A 115 -4.62 -0.19 -5.53
N ALA A 116 -4.98 -0.17 -6.81
CA ALA A 116 -5.69 -1.27 -7.47
C ALA A 116 -4.73 -2.42 -7.81
N THR A 117 -3.48 -2.07 -8.16
CA THR A 117 -2.41 -2.95 -8.62
C THR A 117 -1.09 -2.62 -7.94
N TRP A 118 -0.08 -3.47 -8.14
CA TRP A 118 1.28 -3.22 -7.65
C TRP A 118 1.92 -1.98 -8.27
N ALA A 119 1.66 -1.72 -9.56
CA ALA A 119 2.21 -0.58 -10.29
C ALA A 119 1.71 0.78 -9.76
N ASP A 120 0.56 0.81 -9.08
CA ASP A 120 0.08 2.03 -8.41
C ASP A 120 0.97 2.44 -7.22
N VAL A 121 1.66 1.44 -6.63
CA VAL A 121 2.63 1.63 -5.54
C VAL A 121 4.01 1.87 -6.10
N ASP A 122 4.51 0.95 -6.91
CA ASP A 122 5.75 1.10 -7.68
C ASP A 122 5.84 0.01 -8.75
N GLU A 123 6.40 0.32 -9.93
CA GLU A 123 6.55 -0.65 -11.02
C GLU A 123 7.45 -1.83 -10.61
N THR A 124 8.45 -1.58 -9.74
CA THR A 124 9.35 -2.62 -9.22
C THR A 124 8.64 -3.68 -8.38
N LEU A 125 7.42 -3.41 -7.89
CA LEU A 125 6.65 -4.38 -7.11
C LEU A 125 5.85 -5.37 -7.95
N VAL A 126 5.71 -5.13 -9.26
CA VAL A 126 4.86 -5.96 -10.13
C VAL A 126 5.34 -7.41 -10.13
N GLU A 127 6.63 -7.62 -10.41
CA GLU A 127 7.20 -8.98 -10.48
C GLU A 127 7.23 -9.69 -9.11
N PRO A 128 7.80 -9.10 -8.02
CA PRO A 128 7.78 -9.74 -6.71
C PRO A 128 6.36 -10.06 -6.22
N GLY A 129 5.40 -9.17 -6.48
CA GLY A 129 4.00 -9.37 -6.13
C GLY A 129 3.33 -10.52 -6.88
N LEU A 130 3.60 -10.66 -8.18
CA LEU A 130 3.11 -11.77 -8.99
C LEU A 130 3.74 -13.11 -8.56
N ILE A 131 5.05 -13.14 -8.35
CA ILE A 131 5.79 -14.33 -7.92
C ILE A 131 5.27 -14.82 -6.57
N TRP A 132 5.10 -13.92 -5.59
CA TRP A 132 4.54 -14.26 -4.28
C TRP A 132 3.13 -14.85 -4.41
N GLY A 133 2.26 -14.24 -5.23
CA GLY A 133 0.90 -14.73 -5.46
C GLY A 133 0.87 -16.14 -6.05
N ALA A 134 1.71 -16.40 -7.05
CA ALA A 134 1.86 -17.72 -7.67
C ALA A 134 2.39 -18.75 -6.68
N TRP A 135 3.41 -18.40 -5.89
CA TRP A 135 3.95 -19.26 -4.84
C TRP A 135 2.89 -19.62 -3.80
N LYS A 136 2.13 -18.64 -3.30
CA LYS A 136 1.05 -18.87 -2.33
C LYS A 136 0.00 -19.83 -2.90
N ALA A 137 -0.46 -19.58 -4.12
CA ALA A 137 -1.44 -20.42 -4.79
C ALA A 137 -0.94 -21.87 -4.97
N LYS A 138 0.30 -22.04 -5.45
CA LYS A 138 0.95 -23.36 -5.57
C LYS A 138 0.99 -24.07 -4.22
N THR A 139 1.45 -23.39 -3.18
CA THR A 139 1.58 -23.99 -1.84
C THR A 139 0.24 -24.50 -1.30
N VAL A 140 -0.82 -23.70 -1.44
CA VAL A 140 -2.18 -24.10 -1.03
C VAL A 140 -2.68 -25.30 -1.85
N LEU A 141 -2.46 -25.30 -3.17
CA LEU A 141 -2.86 -26.42 -4.04
C LEU A 141 -2.10 -27.71 -3.71
N ASP A 142 -0.80 -27.64 -3.51
CA ASP A 142 0.04 -28.80 -3.19
C ASP A 142 -0.37 -29.39 -1.83
N ARG A 143 -0.65 -28.55 -0.82
CA ARG A 143 -1.18 -29.02 0.47
C ARG A 143 -2.55 -29.69 0.37
N ARG A 144 -3.45 -29.17 -0.49
CA ARG A 144 -4.78 -29.76 -0.70
C ARG A 144 -4.73 -31.10 -1.43
N ARG A 145 -3.71 -31.34 -2.27
CA ARG A 145 -3.51 -32.63 -2.94
C ARG A 145 -2.94 -33.71 -2.03
N LEU A 146 -2.26 -33.32 -0.95
CA LEU A 146 -1.67 -34.21 0.04
C LEU A 146 -2.63 -34.54 1.20
N ARG A 147 -3.82 -33.94 1.23
CA ARG A 147 -4.91 -34.26 2.15
C ARG A 147 -5.87 -35.24 1.48
#